data_AF-X7EGS5-F1
#
_entry.id   AF-X7EGS5-F1
#
_cell.length_a   1.000
_cell.length_b   1.000
_cell.length_c   1.000
_cell.angle_alpha   90.00
_cell.angle_beta   90.00
_cell.angle_gamma   90.00
#
_symmetry.space_group_name_H-M   'P 1'
#
loop_
_entity.id
_entity.type
_entity.pdbx_description
1 polymer ?
#
loop_
_entity_poly.entity_id
_entity_poly.type
_entity_poly.pdbx_seq_one_letter_code
_entity_poly.pdbx_strand_id
1 'polypeptide(L)' 'MHESSTESRRKLIELLEAKVGRERAREFLHTPNPILGWQKPAEILDADHLGLMRMTVLVTSMGRESVAA' A
#
# COMPACT_ATOMS: atom_id res chain seq x y z
N MET A 1 -12.02 -12.55 13.82
CA MET A 1 -10.78 -11.75 13.65
C MET A 1 -10.36 -11.51 12.19
N HIS A 2 -10.81 -12.29 11.19
CA HIS A 2 -10.45 -12.07 9.77
C HIS A 2 -11.13 -10.85 9.11
N GLU A 3 -12.37 -10.52 9.46
CA GLU A 3 -13.12 -9.41 8.84
C GLU A 3 -12.42 -8.05 9.00
N SER A 4 -11.81 -7.81 10.17
CA SER A 4 -11.07 -6.57 10.46
C SER A 4 -9.83 -6.40 9.58
N SER A 5 -9.15 -7.49 9.21
CA SER A 5 -7.94 -7.44 8.37
C SER A 5 -8.28 -7.09 6.93
N THR A 6 -9.32 -7.72 6.38
CA THR A 6 -9.81 -7.43 5.02
C THR A 6 -10.27 -5.98 4.88
N GLU A 7 -11.00 -5.46 5.87
CA GLU A 7 -11.43 -4.06 5.85
C GLU A 7 -10.25 -3.09 5.96
N SER A 8 -9.29 -3.37 6.83
CA SER A 8 -8.09 -2.55 7.00
C SER A 8 -7.26 -2.50 5.72
N ARG A 9 -7.11 -3.64 5.03
CA ARG A 9 -6.45 -3.70 3.73
C ARG A 9 -7.16 -2.85 2.68
N ARG A 10 -8.50 -2.94 2.59
CA ARG A 10 -9.28 -2.14 1.66
C ARG A 10 -9.05 -0.65 1.88
N LYS A 11 -9.14 -0.18 3.13
CA LYS A 11 -8.90 1.22 3.50
C LYS A 11 -7.48 1.68 3.17
N LEU A 12 -6.49 0.81 3.35
CA LEU A 12 -5.11 1.12 3.01
C LEU A 12 -4.91 1.28 1.49
N ILE A 13 -5.54 0.43 0.68
CA ILE A 13 -5.51 0.55 -0.78
C ILE A 13 -6.22 1.84 -1.21
N GLU A 14 -7.39 2.15 -0.64
CA GLU A 14 -8.10 3.42 -0.90
C GLU A 14 -7.22 4.64 -0.56
N LEU A 15 -6.48 4.60 0.55
CA LEU A 15 -5.53 5.67 0.93
C LEU A 15 -4.37 5.79 -0.07
N LEU A 16 -3.82 4.66 -0.53
CA LEU A 16 -2.76 4.65 -1.53
C LEU A 16 -3.27 5.25 -2.85
N GLU A 17 -4.42 4.81 -3.33
CA GLU A 17 -5.07 5.36 -4.54
C GLU A 17 -5.32 6.87 -4.42
N ALA A 18 -5.75 7.35 -3.25
CA ALA A 18 -5.94 8.78 -2.99
C ALA A 18 -4.62 9.59 -2.98
N LYS A 19 -3.47 8.95 -2.73
CA LYS A 19 -2.16 9.63 -2.67
C LYS A 19 -1.45 9.70 -4.01
N VAL A 20 -1.55 8.65 -4.82
CA VAL A 20 -0.76 8.53 -6.06
C VAL A 20 -1.61 8.31 -7.32
N GLY A 21 -2.93 8.18 -7.17
CA GLY A 21 -3.84 7.82 -8.26
C GLY A 21 -3.92 6.31 -8.48
N ARG A 22 -5.03 5.87 -9.07
CA ARG A 22 -5.38 4.44 -9.20
C ARG A 22 -4.36 3.63 -10.01
N GLU A 23 -3.92 4.14 -11.15
CA GLU A 23 -2.97 3.42 -12.02
C GLU A 23 -1.61 3.24 -11.34
N ARG A 24 -1.08 4.31 -10.71
CA ARG A 24 0.19 4.24 -9.97
C ARG A 24 0.08 3.38 -8.71
N ALA A 25 -1.06 3.40 -8.03
CA ALA A 25 -1.32 2.50 -6.90
C ALA A 25 -1.28 1.04 -7.35
N ARG A 26 -1.90 0.73 -8.48
CA ARG A 26 -1.86 -0.62 -9.07
C ARG A 26 -0.44 -1.02 -9.45
N GLU A 27 0.30 -0.16 -10.13
CA GLU A 27 1.70 -0.40 -10.49
C GLU A 27 2.55 -0.66 -9.24
N PHE A 28 2.42 0.20 -8.23
CA PHE A 28 3.11 0.06 -6.96
C PHE A 28 2.83 -1.29 -6.31
N LEU A 29 1.56 -1.72 -6.22
CA LEU A 29 1.19 -2.98 -5.58
C LEU A 29 1.79 -4.23 -6.23
N HIS A 30 2.05 -4.18 -7.55
CA HIS A 30 2.53 -5.32 -8.33
C HIS A 30 4.01 -5.23 -8.73
N THR A 31 4.69 -4.14 -8.41
CA THR A 31 6.10 -3.94 -8.73
C THR A 31 6.97 -4.19 -7.50
N PRO A 32 8.03 -5.04 -7.60
CA PRO A 32 9.05 -5.18 -6.57
C PRO A 32 9.58 -3.82 -6.09
N ASN A 33 9.52 -3.56 -4.78
CA ASN A 33 9.92 -2.28 -4.22
C ASN A 33 11.24 -2.38 -3.43
N PRO A 34 12.26 -1.55 -3.70
CA PRO A 34 13.55 -1.62 -3.01
C PRO A 34 13.47 -1.35 -1.49
N ILE A 35 12.53 -0.49 -1.05
CA ILE A 35 12.30 -0.21 0.39
C ILE A 35 11.78 -1.47 1.10
N LEU A 36 11.13 -2.37 0.36
CA LEU A 36 10.57 -3.62 0.84
C LEU A 36 11.47 -4.82 0.55
N GLY A 37 12.75 -4.61 0.25
CA GLY A 37 13.68 -5.69 -0.07
C GLY A 37 13.34 -6.40 -1.38
N TRP A 38 12.83 -5.66 -2.37
CA TRP A 38 12.39 -6.16 -3.68
C TRP A 38 11.19 -7.12 -3.63
N GLN A 39 10.41 -7.10 -2.55
CA GLN A 39 9.13 -7.79 -2.48
C GLN A 39 8.02 -6.93 -3.12
N LYS A 40 6.98 -7.58 -3.65
CA LYS A 40 5.79 -6.84 -4.11
C LYS A 40 4.95 -6.43 -2.90
N PRO A 41 4.47 -5.18 -2.83
CA PRO A 41 3.61 -4.74 -1.74
C PRO A 41 2.34 -5.60 -1.56
N ALA A 42 1.75 -6.11 -2.64
CA ALA A 42 0.59 -7.01 -2.54
C ALA A 42 0.92 -8.30 -1.78
N GLU A 43 2.07 -8.92 -2.03
CA GLU A 43 2.52 -10.13 -1.34
C GLU A 43 2.76 -9.86 0.15
N ILE A 44 3.25 -8.67 0.50
CA ILE A 44 3.42 -8.25 1.90
C ILE A 44 2.08 -8.04 2.60
N LEU A 45 1.09 -7.43 1.93
CA LEU A 45 -0.26 -7.27 2.47
C LEU A 45 -0.95 -8.62 2.72
N ASP A 46 -0.58 -9.64 1.97
CA ASP A 46 -1.11 -11.00 2.04
C ASP A 46 -0.45 -11.90 3.10
N ALA A 47 0.77 -11.56 3.54
CA ALA A 47 1.54 -12.42 4.43
C ALA A 47 0.92 -12.55 5.84
N ASP A 48 0.77 -11.43 6.54
CA ASP A 48 0.29 -11.39 7.93
C ASP A 48 -0.07 -9.97 8.40
N HIS A 49 -0.40 -9.83 9.69
CA HIS A 49 -0.70 -8.52 10.30
C HIS A 49 0.50 -7.56 10.27
N LEU A 50 1.73 -8.08 10.27
CA LEU A 50 2.95 -7.28 10.33
C LEU A 50 3.21 -6.66 8.96
N GLY A 51 2.95 -7.40 7.90
CA GLY A 51 2.92 -6.90 6.54
C GLY A 51 1.94 -5.73 6.36
N LEU A 52 0.73 -5.86 6.89
CA LEU A 52 -0.25 -4.77 6.90
C LEU A 52 0.25 -3.53 7.66
N MET A 53 0.87 -3.70 8.83
CA MET A 53 1.46 -2.58 9.58
C MET A 53 2.59 -1.89 8.82
N ARG A 54 3.54 -2.67 8.26
CA ARG A 54 4.67 -2.13 7.47
C ARG A 54 4.16 -1.31 6.28
N MET A 55 3.17 -1.85 5.58
CA MET A 55 2.56 -1.15 4.44
C MET A 55 1.80 0.10 4.86
N THR A 56 1.13 0.07 6.02
CA THR A 56 0.47 1.26 6.58
C THR A 56 1.47 2.38 6.84
N VAL A 57 2.62 2.07 7.47
CA VAL A 57 3.69 3.05 7.71
C VAL A 57 4.22 3.61 6.39
N LEU A 58 4.51 2.74 5.42
CA LEU A 58 5.01 3.17 4.12
C LEU A 58 4.02 4.12 3.42
N VAL A 59 2.76 3.71 3.25
CA VAL A 59 1.73 4.52 2.57
C VAL A 59 1.44 5.82 3.31
N THR A 60 1.43 5.81 4.64
CA THR A 60 1.21 7.04 5.42
C THR A 60 2.38 8.02 5.30
N SER A 61 3.62 7.51 5.21
CA SER A 61 4.83 8.32 5.00
C SER A 61 4.96 8.88 3.57
N MET A 62 4.28 8.29 2.59
CA MET A 62 4.28 8.82 1.22
C MET A 62 3.66 10.21 1.19
N GLY A 63 4.36 11.15 0.55
CA GLY A 63 3.78 12.45 0.21
C GLY A 63 2.56 12.30 -0.70
N ARG A 64 1.75 13.36 -0.79
CA ARG A 64 0.79 13.47 -1.90
C ARG A 64 1.55 13.97 -3.11
N GLU A 65 1.39 13.34 -4.25
CA GLU A 65 1.72 14.00 -5.51
C GLU A 65 0.65 15.09 -5.71
N SER A 66 0.96 16.30 -5.26
CA SER A 66 0.18 17.48 -5.60
C SER A 66 0.21 17.60 -7.12
N VAL A 67 -0.94 17.42 -7.77
CA VAL A 67 -1.10 17.78 -9.18
C VAL A 67 -1.05 19.30 -9.24
N ALA A 68 0.17 19.82 -9.31
CA ALA A 68 0.49 21.16 -9.75
C ALA A 68 1.32 21.03 -11.02
N ALA A 69 0.62 21.05 -12.16
CA ALA A 69 1.13 21.40 -13.48
C ALA A 69 -0.05 21.87 -14.33
#